data_AF-A0A5A7RVL5-F1
#
_entry.id   AF-A0A5A7RVL5-F1
#
_cell.length_a   1.000
_cell.length_b   1.000
_cell.length_c   1.000
_cell.angle_alpha   90.00
_cell.angle_beta   90.00
_cell.angle_gamma   90.00
#
_symmetry.space_group_name_H-M   'P 1'
#
loop_
_entity.id
_entity.type
_entity.pdbx_description
1 polymer ?
#
loop_
_entity_poly.entity_id
_entity_poly.type
_entity_poly.pdbx_seq_one_letter_code
_entity_poly.pdbx_strand_id
1 'polypeptide(L)' 'MVEQPKETIIKIIQVKSRKRITFPKAVRDILNIKDNDHLMFIKDNQPGVRIQKVTIEIVNSLNRMMER' A
#
# COMPACT_ATOMS: atom_id res chain seq x y z
N MET A 1 13.98 21.70 0.42
CA MET A 1 13.05 21.11 -0.57
C MET A 1 12.99 19.62 -0.29
N VAL A 2 11.85 19.10 0.16
CA VAL A 2 11.70 17.66 0.41
C VAL A 2 11.54 17.00 -0.96
N GLU A 3 12.52 16.20 -1.37
CA GLU A 3 12.38 15.38 -2.57
C GLU A 3 11.16 14.48 -2.38
N GLN A 4 10.13 14.69 -3.20
CA GLN A 4 9.04 13.74 -3.26
C GLN A 4 9.61 12.43 -3.82
N PRO A 5 9.37 11.29 -3.16
CA PRO A 5 9.89 10.02 -3.65
C PRO A 5 9.37 9.79 -5.07
N LYS A 6 10.29 9.60 -6.02
CA LYS A 6 9.95 9.28 -7.41
C LYS A 6 9.03 8.06 -7.42
N GLU A 7 7.78 8.27 -7.88
CA GLU A 7 6.81 7.19 -8.06
C GLU A 7 7.38 6.18 -9.06
N THR A 8 7.94 5.09 -8.53
CA THR A 8 8.55 4.04 -9.33
C THR A 8 7.49 2.99 -9.61
N ILE A 9 7.07 2.86 -10.86
CA ILE A 9 6.15 1.80 -11.28
C ILE A 9 6.88 0.46 -11.14
N ILE A 10 6.56 -0.29 -10.08
CA ILE A 10 7.19 -1.58 -9.78
C ILE A 10 6.78 -2.63 -10.81
N LYS A 11 5.52 -2.62 -11.26
CA LYS A 11 5.00 -3.57 -12.26
C LYS A 11 3.63 -3.15 -12.81
N ILE A 12 3.42 -3.37 -14.12
CA ILE A 12 2.10 -3.30 -14.75
C ILE A 12 1.56 -4.72 -14.92
N ILE A 13 0.34 -4.97 -14.45
CA ILE A 13 -0.31 -6.29 -14.53
C ILE A 13 -1.61 -6.14 -15.33
N GLN A 14 -1.71 -6.88 -16.43
CA GLN A 14 -2.96 -6.97 -17.19
C GLN A 14 -3.85 -8.05 -16.59
N VAL A 15 -5.03 -7.66 -16.12
CA VAL A 15 -5.98 -8.55 -15.47
C VAL A 15 -6.92 -9.14 -16.50
N LYS A 16 -6.92 -10.47 -16.67
CA LYS A 16 -7.83 -11.18 -17.60
C LYS A 16 -9.21 -11.50 -17.00
N SER A 17 -9.38 -11.34 -15.69
CA SER A 17 -10.63 -11.61 -14.96
C SER A 17 -11.27 -10.31 -14.47
N ARG A 18 -12.59 -10.20 -14.59
CA ARG A 18 -13.33 -8.96 -14.25
C ARG A 18 -13.52 -8.70 -12.76
N LYS A 19 -13.17 -9.64 -11.85
CA LYS A 19 -13.60 -9.55 -10.44
C LYS A 19 -12.50 -9.71 -9.40
N ARG A 20 -11.39 -10.38 -9.71
CA ARG A 20 -10.27 -10.58 -8.78
C ARG A 20 -8.93 -10.36 -9.48
N ILE A 21 -8.05 -9.65 -8.78
CA ILE A 21 -6.66 -9.43 -9.16
C ILE A 21 -5.81 -10.22 -8.17
N THR A 22 -4.88 -11.03 -8.66
CA THR A 22 -3.91 -11.72 -7.82
C THR A 22 -2.58 -10.98 -7.92
N PHE A 23 -2.01 -10.58 -6.78
CA PHE A 23 -0.66 -10.01 -6.76
C PHE A 23 0.38 -11.11 -6.99
N PRO A 24 1.27 -10.97 -7.99
CA PRO A 24 2.41 -11.87 -8.16
C PRO A 24 3.25 -11.94 -6.90
N LYS A 25 3.85 -13.10 -6.61
CA LYS A 25 4.71 -13.32 -5.43
C LYS A 25 5.76 -12.21 -5.26
N ALA A 26 6.53 -11.91 -6.32
CA ALA A 26 7.55 -10.86 -6.29
C ALA A 26 7.02 -9.47 -5.90
N VAL A 27 5.80 -9.10 -6.30
CA VAL A 27 5.19 -7.81 -5.93
C VAL A 27 4.80 -7.81 -4.45
N ARG A 28 4.24 -8.92 -3.96
CA ARG A 28 3.93 -9.08 -2.52
C ARG A 28 5.19 -9.00 -1.67
N ASP A 29 6.27 -9.64 -2.11
CA ASP A 29 7.54 -9.66 -1.38
C ASP A 29 8.17 -8.25 -1.32
N ILE A 30 8.23 -7.52 -2.45
CA ILE A 30 8.77 -6.14 -2.52
C ILE A 30 7.95 -5.17 -1.65
N LEU A 31 6.62 -5.28 -1.70
CA LEU A 31 5.73 -4.39 -0.94
C LEU A 31 5.42 -4.91 0.47
N ASN A 32 6.03 -6.02 0.87
CA ASN A 32 5.78 -6.73 2.14
C ASN A 32 4.29 -6.89 2.44
N ILE A 33 3.49 -7.29 1.43
CA ILE A 33 2.05 -7.52 1.56
C ILE A 33 1.83 -8.93 2.11
N LYS A 34 1.16 -9.01 3.26
CA LYS A 34 0.78 -10.24 3.97
C LYS A 34 -0.74 -10.46 3.88
N ASP A 35 -1.17 -11.67 4.21
CA ASP A 35 -2.60 -11.96 4.34
C ASP A 35 -3.21 -11.08 5.43
N ASN A 36 -4.42 -10.58 5.19
CA ASN A 36 -5.17 -9.63 6.03
C ASN A 36 -4.61 -8.19 6.10
N ASP A 37 -3.59 -7.84 5.32
CA ASP A 37 -3.19 -6.44 5.20
C ASP A 37 -4.30 -5.56 4.60
N HIS A 38 -4.38 -4.31 5.07
CA HIS A 38 -5.24 -3.30 4.48
C HIS A 38 -4.58 -2.66 3.25
N LEU A 39 -5.33 -2.62 2.14
CA LEU A 39 -4.92 -1.99 0.90
C LEU A 39 -5.88 -0.86 0.54
N MET A 40 -5.35 0.28 0.12
CA MET A 40 -6.11 1.40 -0.42
C MET A 40 -6.07 1.36 -1.94
N PHE A 41 -7.24 1.48 -2.56
CA PHE A 41 -7.41 1.59 -4.01
C PHE A 41 -7.71 3.04 -4.36
N ILE A 42 -6.80 3.68 -5.08
CA ILE A 42 -6.90 5.09 -5.45
C ILE A 42 -7.17 5.13 -6.95
N LYS A 43 -8.31 5.73 -7.32
CA LYS A 43 -8.61 6.08 -8.71
C LYS A 43 -8.15 7.51 -8.93
N ASP A 44 -7.13 7.69 -9.76
CA ASP A 44 -6.61 8.99 -10.15
C ASP A 44 -7.05 9.35 -11.59
N ASN A 45 -6.54 10.46 -12.12
CA ASN A 45 -6.81 10.89 -13.49
C ASN A 45 -6.01 10.09 -14.55
N GLN A 46 -5.28 9.04 -14.15
CA GLN A 46 -4.52 8.18 -15.06
C GLN A 46 -5.26 6.87 -15.37
N PRO A 47 -4.95 6.21 -16.49
CA PRO A 47 -5.50 4.89 -16.78
C PRO A 47 -5.03 3.86 -15.75
N GLY A 48 -5.98 3.30 -14.99
CA GLY A 48 -5.72 2.19 -14.07
C GLY A 48 -6.26 2.43 -12.67
N VAL A 49 -5.72 1.67 -11.72
CA VAL A 49 -5.97 1.84 -10.28
C VAL A 49 -4.63 1.75 -9.58
N ARG A 50 -4.31 2.75 -8.76
CA ARG A 50 -3.13 2.74 -7.90
C ARG A 50 -3.48 2.02 -6.61
N ILE A 51 -2.59 1.16 -6.15
CA ILE A 51 -2.79 0.37 -4.93
C ILE A 51 -1.65 0.67 -3.98
N GLN A 52 -1.99 1.01 -2.74
CA GLN A 52 -1.03 1.33 -1.69
C GLN A 52 -1.33 0.48 -0.44
N LYS A 53 -0.28 -0.07 0.16
CA LYS A 53 -0.40 -0.71 1.48
C LYS A 53 -0.58 0.36 2.55
N VAL A 54 -1.57 0.16 3.43
CA VAL A 54 -1.89 1.09 4.52
C VAL A 54 -1.39 0.53 5.84
N THR A 55 -0.68 1.36 6.60
CA THR A 55 -0.36 1.08 8.00
C THR A 55 -1.27 1.92 8.88
N ILE A 56 -2.04 1.28 9.75
CA ILE A 56 -2.87 1.97 10.73
C ILE A 56 -2.17 1.84 12.08
N GLU A 57 -1.64 2.95 12.60
CA GLU A 57 -1.07 3.02 13.94
C GLU A 57 -2.13 3.55 14.90
N ILE A 58 -2.59 2.70 15.83
CA ILE A 58 -3.51 3.11 16.90
C ILE A 58 -2.69 3.32 18.16
N VAL A 59 -2.39 4.58 18.48
CA VAL A 59 -1.57 4.92 19.64
C VAL A 59 -2.47 5.08 20.87
N ASN A 60 -2.27 4.25 21.90
CA ASN A 60 -2.91 4.43 23.19
C ASN A 60 -2.13 5.50 23.99
N SER A 61 -2.80 6.59 24.37
CA SER A 61 -2.19 7.75 25.02
C SER A 61 -1.76 7.53 26.48
N LEU A 62 -2.05 6.36 27.07
CA LEU A 62 -1.80 6.08 28.49
C LEU A 62 -0.31 6.02 28.88
N ASN A 63 0.63 5.81 27.94
CA ASN A 63 2.05 5.68 28.27
C ASN A 63 2.85 7.00 28.28
N ARG A 64 2.27 8.14 27.89
CA ARG A 64 2.99 9.44 27.86
C ARG A 64 3.21 10.07 29.24
N MET A 65 2.63 9.53 30.31
CA MET A 65 2.77 10.09 31.67
C MET A 65 3.91 9.49 32.51
N MET A 66 4.60 8.45 32.04
CA MET A 66 5.68 7.80 32.81
C MET A 66 7.10 8.27 32.47
N GLU A 67 7.26 9.24 31.56
CA GLU A 67 8.57 9.75 31.12
C GLU A 67 8.84 11.21 31.57
N ARG A 68 8.26 11.66 32.70
CA ARG A 68 8.61 12.95 33.31
C ARG A 68 9.35 12.78 34.63
#